data_AF-A0A3Q8W1A7-F1
#
_entry.id   AF-A0A3Q8W1A7-F1
#
_cell.length_a   1.000
_cell.length_b   1.000
_cell.length_c   1.000
_cell.angle_alpha   90.00
_cell.angle_beta   90.00
_cell.angle_gamma   90.00
#
_symmetry.space_group_name_H-M   'P 1'
#
loop_
_entity.id
_entity.type
_entity.pdbx_description
1 polymer ?
#
loop_
_entity_poly.entity_id
_entity_poly.type
_entity_poly.pdbx_seq_one_letter_code
_entity_poly.pdbx_strand_id
1 'polypeptide(L)'
;MAEYLVREGRWALWLVCGCYLVVVYITSRGLIAAPRYRMLQARIHDCRARADVCAAGPGGRSAALGAVTERLDRLERNGQVAWRLLPHRWVVAIPLSKLASAWRVLHEAESQLLRLEEPGEITLRVHALRLRLASEPDPALRPLAAELAPRPGDAAAERALLIAVTEQLSRQEDEAFEREYELQRIALWLALTGLGAVLLIGLVLDHRLSLLLGGLGGFLSPLIGVMRAQRPASWGVLVLAPVGGALAAPGGLLLVRMLADPELNLLGQVFLDNSWGASARPIALAIALLFGFSGTLFSRLALAATGQLMPVAGRAAPRSGIPAQPPAPSAPPGPTGRRIP
;
A
#
# COMPACT_ATOMS: atom_id res chain seq x y z
N MET A 1 0.16 -18.66 -44.24
CA MET A 1 0.95 -18.22 -43.06
C MET A 1 0.36 -16.97 -42.40
N ALA A 2 0.10 -15.88 -43.12
CA ALA A 2 -0.48 -14.66 -42.55
C ALA A 2 -1.86 -14.86 -41.90
N GLU A 3 -2.77 -15.62 -42.52
CA GLU A 3 -4.09 -15.92 -41.91
C GLU A 3 -4.01 -16.80 -40.65
N TYR A 4 -3.02 -17.70 -40.58
CA TYR A 4 -2.76 -18.52 -39.39
C TYR A 4 -2.28 -17.66 -38.22
N LEU A 5 -1.35 -16.72 -38.49
CA LEU A 5 -0.87 -15.72 -37.52
C LEU A 5 -1.95 -14.73 -37.09
N VAL A 6 -2.87 -14.33 -37.97
CA VAL A 6 -3.99 -13.43 -37.62
C VAL A 6 -5.01 -14.14 -36.74
N ARG A 7 -5.27 -15.43 -36.99
CA ARG A 7 -6.19 -16.27 -36.19
C ARG A 7 -5.58 -16.65 -34.84
N GLU A 8 -4.31 -17.03 -34.79
CA GLU A 8 -3.55 -17.28 -33.55
C GLU A 8 -3.32 -16.00 -32.75
N GLY A 9 -3.05 -14.88 -33.43
CA GLY A 9 -2.82 -13.58 -32.80
C GLY A 9 -4.03 -13.01 -32.08
N ARG A 10 -5.27 -13.40 -32.45
CA ARG A 10 -6.48 -13.05 -31.68
C ARG A 10 -6.43 -13.73 -30.32
N TRP A 11 -6.15 -15.02 -30.29
CA TRP A 11 -6.10 -15.79 -29.06
C TRP A 11 -4.91 -15.41 -28.19
N ALA A 12 -3.78 -15.01 -28.78
CA ALA A 12 -2.59 -14.62 -28.05
C ALA A 12 -2.85 -13.45 -27.08
N LEU A 13 -3.50 -12.36 -27.53
CA LEU A 13 -3.80 -11.21 -26.65
C LEU A 13 -4.76 -11.61 -25.52
N TRP A 14 -5.82 -12.35 -25.85
CA TRP A 14 -6.77 -12.87 -24.85
C TRP A 14 -6.09 -13.78 -23.82
N LEU A 15 -5.21 -14.67 -24.27
CA LEU A 15 -4.49 -15.59 -23.41
C LEU A 15 -3.51 -14.85 -22.50
N VAL A 16 -2.77 -13.87 -23.01
CA VAL A 16 -1.86 -13.04 -22.20
C VAL A 16 -2.66 -12.22 -21.17
N CYS A 17 -3.75 -11.57 -21.57
CA CYS A 17 -4.64 -10.84 -20.67
C CYS A 17 -5.25 -11.74 -19.59
N GLY A 18 -5.73 -12.92 -19.97
CA GLY A 18 -6.29 -13.91 -19.03
C GLY A 18 -5.24 -14.46 -18.07
N CYS A 19 -4.06 -14.83 -18.58
CA CYS A 19 -2.94 -15.29 -17.77
C CYS A 19 -2.48 -14.21 -16.79
N TYR A 20 -2.39 -12.96 -17.24
CA TYR A 20 -2.07 -11.82 -16.40
C TYR A 20 -3.06 -11.65 -15.24
N LEU A 21 -4.37 -11.68 -15.52
CA LEU A 21 -5.39 -11.62 -14.47
C LEU A 21 -5.28 -12.78 -13.48
N VAL A 22 -5.02 -14.00 -13.97
CA VAL A 22 -4.80 -15.16 -13.11
C VAL A 22 -3.59 -14.95 -12.21
N VAL A 23 -2.45 -14.47 -12.73
CA VAL A 23 -1.25 -14.18 -11.94
C VAL A 23 -1.53 -13.10 -10.91
N VAL A 24 -2.17 -11.99 -11.29
CA VAL A 24 -2.54 -10.89 -10.37
C VAL A 24 -3.48 -11.39 -9.27
N TYR A 25 -4.47 -12.19 -9.63
CA TYR A 25 -5.41 -12.78 -8.69
C TYR A 25 -4.73 -13.72 -7.70
N ILE A 26 -3.90 -14.65 -8.19
CA ILE A 26 -3.13 -15.58 -7.35
C ILE A 26 -2.17 -14.82 -6.44
N THR A 27 -1.44 -13.83 -6.97
CA THR A 27 -0.49 -13.01 -6.21
C THR A 27 -1.20 -12.23 -5.11
N SER A 28 -2.31 -11.55 -5.43
CA SER A 28 -3.08 -10.77 -4.45
C SER A 28 -3.58 -11.63 -3.28
N ARG A 29 -4.11 -12.81 -3.58
CA ARG A 29 -4.74 -13.67 -2.58
C ARG A 29 -3.77 -14.62 -1.88
N GLY A 30 -2.72 -15.04 -2.56
CA GLY A 30 -1.74 -15.99 -2.05
C GLY A 30 -0.58 -15.33 -1.33
N LEU A 31 0.09 -14.36 -1.95
CA LEU A 31 1.35 -13.81 -1.42
C LEU A 31 1.14 -12.73 -0.36
N ILE A 32 0.04 -11.98 -0.43
CA ILE A 32 -0.24 -10.89 0.52
C ILE A 32 -1.05 -11.40 1.72
N ALA A 33 -2.11 -12.16 1.47
CA ALA A 33 -3.01 -12.57 2.54
C ALA A 33 -2.45 -13.71 3.41
N ALA A 34 -1.63 -14.62 2.86
CA ALA A 34 -1.14 -15.78 3.61
C ALA A 34 -0.15 -15.42 4.75
N PRO A 35 0.87 -14.56 4.57
CA PRO A 35 1.74 -14.16 5.68
C PRO A 35 0.96 -13.45 6.79
N ARG A 36 0.02 -12.57 6.42
CA ARG A 36 -0.84 -11.85 7.37
C ARG A 36 -1.74 -12.79 8.15
N TYR A 37 -2.26 -13.82 7.50
CA TYR A 37 -3.05 -14.84 8.17
C TYR A 37 -2.22 -15.70 9.12
N ARG A 38 -0.98 -16.07 8.76
CA ARG A 38 -0.06 -16.77 9.69
C ARG A 38 0.23 -15.91 10.93
N MET A 39 0.40 -14.60 10.75
CA MET A 39 0.58 -13.67 11.86
C MET A 39 -0.67 -13.59 12.76
N LEU A 40 -1.87 -13.59 12.15
CA LEU A 40 -3.13 -13.67 12.90
C LEU A 40 -3.20 -14.96 13.73
N GLN A 41 -2.87 -16.10 13.14
CA GLN A 41 -2.87 -17.39 13.84
C GLN A 41 -1.89 -17.41 15.02
N ALA A 42 -0.68 -16.87 14.82
CA ALA A 42 0.30 -16.75 15.90
C ALA A 42 -0.25 -15.89 17.06
N ARG A 43 -0.83 -14.71 16.76
CA ARG A 43 -1.43 -13.86 17.80
C ARG A 43 -2.65 -14.49 18.48
N ILE A 44 -3.49 -15.24 17.76
CA ILE A 44 -4.60 -16.00 18.36
C ILE A 44 -4.06 -17.01 19.37
N HIS A 45 -2.99 -17.73 19.02
CA HIS A 45 -2.37 -18.70 19.91
C HIS A 45 -1.77 -18.01 21.16
N ASP A 46 -1.08 -16.89 20.98
CA ASP A 46 -0.56 -16.08 22.08
C ASP A 46 -1.68 -15.50 22.98
N CYS A 47 -2.84 -15.15 22.41
CA CYS A 47 -4.00 -14.72 23.19
C CYS A 47 -4.58 -15.85 24.03
N ARG A 48 -4.66 -17.07 23.49
CA ARG A 48 -5.15 -18.24 24.24
C ARG A 48 -4.23 -18.61 25.37
N ALA A 49 -2.92 -18.70 25.11
CA ALA A 49 -1.95 -19.01 26.15
C ALA A 49 -2.08 -18.04 27.35
N ARG A 50 -2.34 -16.76 27.08
CA ARG A 50 -2.60 -15.76 28.13
C ARG A 50 -3.95 -15.92 28.81
N ALA A 51 -5.01 -16.23 28.07
CA ALA A 51 -6.31 -16.53 28.65
C ALA A 51 -6.24 -17.72 29.61
N ASP A 52 -5.45 -18.75 29.28
CA ASP A 52 -5.23 -19.92 30.12
C ASP A 52 -4.46 -19.56 31.40
N VAL A 53 -3.42 -18.71 31.31
CA VAL A 53 -2.71 -18.19 32.49
C VAL A 53 -3.65 -17.39 33.39
N CYS A 54 -4.48 -16.52 32.81
CA CYS A 54 -5.49 -15.76 33.56
C CYS A 54 -6.55 -16.65 34.20
N ALA A 55 -6.90 -17.78 33.57
CA ALA A 55 -7.87 -18.76 34.10
C ALA A 55 -7.31 -19.58 35.26
N ALA A 56 -5.98 -19.80 35.30
CA ALA A 56 -5.29 -20.45 36.42
C ALA A 56 -5.14 -19.54 37.65
N GLY A 57 -5.35 -18.24 37.50
CA GLY A 57 -5.23 -17.24 38.57
C GLY A 57 -6.38 -17.28 39.59
N PRO A 58 -6.15 -16.84 40.84
CA PRO A 58 -7.17 -16.82 41.88
C PRO A 58 -8.17 -15.68 41.66
N GLY A 59 -9.35 -15.98 41.09
CA GLY A 59 -10.47 -15.03 41.05
C GLY A 59 -11.60 -15.46 40.11
N GLY A 60 -12.84 -15.26 40.54
CA GLY A 60 -14.09 -15.58 39.82
C GLY A 60 -14.34 -14.78 38.52
N ARG A 61 -13.35 -14.67 37.64
CA ARG A 61 -13.42 -14.01 36.32
C ARG A 61 -13.83 -14.98 35.20
N SER A 62 -14.35 -16.15 35.55
CA SER A 62 -14.62 -17.28 34.63
C SER A 62 -15.58 -16.91 33.50
N ALA A 63 -16.57 -16.06 33.75
CA ALA A 63 -17.54 -15.65 32.72
C ALA A 63 -16.91 -14.73 31.65
N ALA A 64 -16.06 -13.78 32.06
CA ALA A 64 -15.38 -12.88 31.13
C ALA A 64 -14.29 -13.62 30.32
N LEU A 65 -13.55 -14.52 30.98
CA LEU A 65 -12.60 -15.41 30.30
C LEU A 65 -13.31 -16.36 29.33
N GLY A 66 -14.45 -16.93 29.73
CA GLY A 66 -15.29 -17.77 28.87
C GLY A 66 -15.77 -17.04 27.62
N ALA A 67 -16.13 -15.75 27.73
CA ALA A 67 -16.50 -14.94 26.58
C ALA A 67 -15.32 -14.67 25.63
N VAL A 68 -14.12 -14.45 26.16
CA VAL A 68 -12.89 -14.27 25.36
C VAL A 68 -12.50 -15.56 24.65
N THR A 69 -12.50 -16.70 25.36
CA THR A 69 -12.17 -18.00 24.77
C THR A 69 -13.20 -18.43 23.74
N GLU A 70 -14.50 -18.21 23.98
CA GLU A 70 -15.55 -18.49 22.99
C GLU A 70 -15.37 -17.64 21.72
N ARG A 71 -14.99 -16.36 21.85
CA ARG A 71 -14.69 -15.49 20.69
C ARG A 71 -13.48 -15.97 19.90
N LEU A 72 -12.40 -16.36 20.57
CA LEU A 72 -11.20 -16.94 19.94
C LEU A 72 -11.54 -18.27 19.25
N ASP A 73 -12.38 -19.09 19.87
CA ASP A 73 -12.87 -20.34 19.30
C ASP A 73 -13.75 -20.12 18.09
N ARG A 74 -14.59 -19.08 18.07
CA ARG A 74 -15.35 -18.71 16.87
C ARG A 74 -14.41 -18.23 15.76
N LEU A 75 -13.36 -17.48 16.07
CA LEU A 75 -12.37 -17.05 15.07
C LEU A 75 -11.67 -18.23 14.41
N GLU A 76 -11.35 -19.27 15.17
CA GLU A 76 -10.68 -20.46 14.66
C GLU A 76 -11.65 -21.46 14.00
N ARG A 77 -12.78 -21.78 14.65
CA ARG A 77 -13.74 -22.81 14.21
C ARG A 77 -14.70 -22.32 13.11
N ASN A 78 -15.16 -21.07 13.14
CA ASN A 78 -16.22 -20.60 12.21
C ASN A 78 -15.71 -20.12 10.85
N GLY A 79 -14.45 -20.37 10.48
CA GLY A 79 -14.00 -20.13 9.11
C GLY A 79 -14.28 -18.71 8.61
N GLN A 80 -14.22 -17.71 9.50
CA GLN A 80 -14.26 -16.30 9.07
C GLN A 80 -13.15 -16.08 8.04
N VAL A 81 -11.99 -16.72 8.20
CA VAL A 81 -11.02 -16.89 7.12
C VAL A 81 -11.12 -18.31 6.57
N ALA A 82 -12.09 -18.55 5.69
CA ALA A 82 -12.28 -19.86 5.08
C ALA A 82 -11.05 -20.22 4.22
N TRP A 83 -10.27 -21.19 4.67
CA TRP A 83 -9.32 -21.92 3.83
C TRP A 83 -10.10 -22.66 2.75
N ARG A 84 -10.24 -22.05 1.58
CA ARG A 84 -10.62 -22.80 0.39
C ARG A 84 -9.36 -23.14 -0.36
N LEU A 85 -8.76 -24.27 0.01
CA LEU A 85 -7.98 -25.05 -0.94
C LEU A 85 -8.97 -25.45 -2.03
N LEU A 86 -8.86 -24.87 -3.23
CA LEU A 86 -9.55 -25.46 -4.36
C LEU A 86 -8.89 -26.82 -4.59
N PRO A 87 -9.63 -27.94 -4.51
CA PRO A 87 -9.05 -29.28 -4.49
C PRO A 87 -8.25 -29.66 -5.75
N HIS A 88 -8.26 -28.82 -6.79
CA HIS A 88 -7.48 -28.98 -8.02
C HIS A 88 -6.57 -27.78 -8.35
N ARG A 89 -6.49 -26.76 -7.50
CA ARG A 89 -5.65 -25.58 -7.73
C ARG A 89 -4.95 -25.21 -6.43
N TRP A 90 -3.62 -25.19 -6.46
CA TRP A 90 -2.69 -24.78 -5.40
C TRP A 90 -2.81 -23.28 -5.04
N VAL A 91 -4.01 -22.72 -5.04
CA VAL A 91 -4.29 -21.30 -4.85
C VAL A 91 -5.13 -21.14 -3.60
N VAL A 92 -4.52 -20.53 -2.59
CA VAL A 92 -5.15 -20.21 -1.31
C VAL A 92 -5.96 -18.93 -1.49
N ALA A 93 -7.28 -19.01 -1.40
CA ALA A 93 -8.16 -17.86 -1.55
C ALA A 93 -8.62 -17.32 -0.20
N ILE A 94 -7.81 -16.47 0.45
CA ILE A 94 -8.22 -15.76 1.67
C ILE A 94 -8.90 -14.43 1.28
N PRO A 95 -10.19 -14.22 1.61
CA PRO A 95 -10.83 -12.93 1.40
C PRO A 95 -10.29 -11.91 2.41
N LEU A 96 -9.60 -10.88 1.91
CA LEU A 96 -9.01 -9.82 2.74
C LEU A 96 -10.03 -9.10 3.63
N SER A 97 -11.27 -8.91 3.15
CA SER A 97 -12.33 -8.29 3.96
C SER A 97 -12.66 -9.10 5.22
N LYS A 98 -12.64 -10.43 5.13
CA LYS A 98 -12.85 -11.28 6.31
C LYS A 98 -11.63 -11.36 7.20
N LEU A 99 -10.44 -11.24 6.62
CA LEU A 99 -9.20 -11.11 7.38
C LEU A 99 -9.21 -9.81 8.21
N ALA A 100 -9.64 -8.69 7.63
CA ALA A 100 -9.83 -7.42 8.34
C ALA A 100 -10.77 -7.58 9.53
N SER A 101 -11.94 -8.20 9.32
CA SER A 101 -12.90 -8.41 10.41
C SER A 101 -12.35 -9.33 11.50
N ALA A 102 -11.55 -10.34 11.13
CA ALA A 102 -10.94 -11.25 12.09
C ALA A 102 -9.90 -10.53 12.97
N TRP A 103 -9.12 -9.62 12.39
CA TRP A 103 -8.19 -8.75 13.14
C TRP A 103 -8.92 -7.88 14.16
N ARG A 104 -10.05 -7.26 13.79
CA ARG A 104 -10.85 -6.46 14.74
C ARG A 104 -11.36 -7.26 15.93
N VAL A 105 -11.89 -8.45 15.69
CA VAL A 105 -12.37 -9.33 16.76
C VAL A 105 -11.22 -9.77 17.65
N LEU A 106 -10.04 -10.03 17.08
CA LEU A 106 -8.83 -10.32 17.86
C LEU A 106 -8.40 -9.13 18.73
N HIS A 107 -8.35 -7.91 18.17
CA HIS A 107 -8.01 -6.70 18.93
C HIS A 107 -9.00 -6.45 20.07
N GLU A 108 -10.29 -6.68 19.84
CA GLU A 108 -11.31 -6.59 20.90
C GLU A 108 -11.07 -7.64 21.99
N ALA A 109 -10.77 -8.89 21.62
CA ALA A 109 -10.44 -9.95 22.57
C ALA A 109 -9.15 -9.65 23.36
N GLU A 110 -8.12 -9.09 22.72
CA GLU A 110 -6.89 -8.65 23.37
C GLU A 110 -7.16 -7.53 24.38
N SER A 111 -7.96 -6.53 24.01
CA SER A 111 -8.33 -5.44 24.92
C SER A 111 -9.11 -5.92 26.14
N GLN A 112 -9.98 -6.92 25.96
CA GLN A 112 -10.73 -7.55 27.05
C GLN A 112 -9.82 -8.35 27.97
N LEU A 113 -8.88 -9.10 27.40
CA LEU A 113 -7.90 -9.87 28.16
C LEU A 113 -7.00 -8.98 29.02
N LEU A 114 -6.55 -7.83 28.49
CA LEU A 114 -5.75 -6.84 29.24
C LEU A 114 -6.47 -6.29 30.49
N ARG A 115 -7.81 -6.24 30.46
CA ARG A 115 -8.61 -5.83 31.63
C ARG A 115 -8.63 -6.89 32.74
N LEU A 116 -8.32 -8.13 32.38
CA LEU A 116 -8.35 -9.30 33.26
C LEU A 116 -6.96 -9.72 33.75
N GLU A 117 -5.88 -9.28 33.11
CA GLU A 117 -4.49 -9.58 33.48
C GLU A 117 -4.11 -9.00 34.87
N GLU A 118 -3.20 -9.69 35.57
CA GLU A 118 -2.71 -9.27 36.88
C GLU A 118 -1.77 -8.05 36.81
N PRO A 119 -1.68 -7.22 37.87
CA PRO A 119 -0.84 -6.02 37.86
C PRO A 119 0.64 -6.30 37.58
N GLY A 120 1.16 -7.46 38.01
CA GLY A 120 2.53 -7.89 37.69
C GLY A 120 2.76 -8.08 36.19
N GLU A 121 1.82 -8.74 35.50
CA GLU A 121 1.91 -8.97 34.05
C GLU A 121 1.80 -7.67 33.25
N ILE A 122 0.99 -6.73 33.72
CA ILE A 122 0.80 -5.42 33.09
C ILE A 122 2.10 -4.62 33.09
N THR A 123 2.86 -4.62 34.19
CA THR A 123 4.15 -3.91 34.25
C THR A 123 5.18 -4.49 33.26
N LEU A 124 5.26 -5.82 33.16
CA LEU A 124 6.10 -6.51 32.17
C LEU A 124 5.70 -6.14 30.75
N ARG A 125 4.40 -6.02 30.50
CA ARG A 125 3.86 -5.70 29.18
C ARG A 125 4.08 -4.26 28.77
N VAL A 126 3.92 -3.32 29.70
CA VAL A 126 4.31 -1.92 29.52
C VAL A 126 5.80 -1.83 29.18
N HIS A 127 6.64 -2.61 29.86
CA HIS A 127 8.08 -2.66 29.57
C HIS A 127 8.38 -3.21 28.17
N ALA A 128 7.78 -4.33 27.79
CA ALA A 128 7.92 -4.91 26.46
C ALA A 128 7.43 -3.96 25.35
N LEU A 129 6.32 -3.26 25.57
CA LEU A 129 5.78 -2.29 24.62
C LEU A 129 6.69 -1.08 24.47
N ARG A 130 7.28 -0.59 25.56
CA ARG A 130 8.31 0.47 25.51
C ARG A 130 9.52 0.06 24.70
N LEU A 131 10.03 -1.16 24.92
CA LEU A 131 11.17 -1.68 24.17
C LEU A 131 10.86 -1.76 22.67
N ARG A 132 9.66 -2.25 22.31
CA ARG A 132 9.20 -2.29 20.93
C ARG A 132 9.11 -0.89 20.32
N LEU A 133 8.43 0.05 20.98
CA LEU A 133 8.28 1.43 20.52
C LEU A 133 9.63 2.16 20.41
N ALA A 134 10.60 1.86 21.27
CA ALA A 134 11.94 2.42 21.21
C ALA A 134 12.77 1.85 20.04
N SER A 135 12.54 0.59 19.68
CA SER A 135 13.20 -0.07 18.55
C SER A 135 12.61 0.30 17.19
N GLU A 136 11.38 0.84 17.16
CA GLU A 136 10.62 1.08 15.94
C GLU A 136 10.77 2.55 15.49
N PRO A 137 11.38 2.84 14.32
CA PRO A 137 11.71 4.21 13.90
C PRO A 137 10.50 5.03 13.40
N ASP A 138 9.27 4.54 13.55
CA ASP A 138 8.08 5.17 13.00
C ASP A 138 7.76 6.50 13.73
N PRO A 139 7.80 7.66 13.03
CA PRO A 139 7.47 8.94 13.64
C PRO A 139 6.03 9.03 14.14
N ALA A 140 5.10 8.22 13.62
CA ALA A 140 3.72 8.16 14.09
C ALA A 140 3.57 7.55 15.49
N LEU A 141 4.56 6.76 15.92
CA LEU A 141 4.58 6.06 17.21
C LEU A 141 5.27 6.84 18.33
N ARG A 142 6.01 7.92 18.00
CA ARG A 142 6.67 8.80 18.98
C ARG A 142 5.75 9.44 20.01
N PRO A 143 4.56 9.98 19.67
CA PRO A 143 3.65 10.52 20.69
C PRO A 143 3.15 9.43 21.65
N LEU A 144 2.89 8.22 21.15
CA LEU A 144 2.49 7.06 21.96
C LEU A 144 3.62 6.60 22.90
N ALA A 145 4.87 6.61 22.41
CA ALA A 145 6.04 6.32 23.23
C ALA A 145 6.26 7.36 24.34
N ALA A 146 5.97 8.64 24.06
CA ALA A 146 6.04 9.72 25.04
C ALA A 146 4.91 9.61 26.10
N GLU A 147 3.72 9.20 25.70
CA GLU A 147 2.61 8.92 26.63
C GLU A 147 2.91 7.75 27.56
N LEU A 148 3.62 6.72 27.06
CA LEU A 148 4.07 5.58 27.85
C LEU A 148 5.31 5.84 28.71
N ALA A 149 5.87 7.06 28.76
CA ALA A 149 7.05 7.35 29.54
C ALA A 149 6.90 6.94 31.03
N PRO A 150 8.00 6.63 31.75
CA PRO A 150 7.93 6.18 33.14
C PRO A 150 7.17 7.20 33.99
N ARG A 151 5.99 6.82 34.48
CA ARG A 151 5.23 7.60 35.45
C ARG A 151 5.15 6.79 36.75
N PRO A 152 5.52 7.37 37.90
CA PRO A 152 5.37 6.68 39.17
C PRO A 152 3.90 6.62 39.59
N GLY A 153 3.41 5.43 39.96
CA GLY A 153 2.62 5.31 41.20
C GLY A 153 1.18 4.77 41.16
N ASP A 154 0.63 4.27 40.05
CA ASP A 154 -0.70 3.62 40.10
C ASP A 154 -0.86 2.52 39.04
N ALA A 155 -0.97 1.27 39.50
CA ALA A 155 -1.18 0.10 38.63
C ALA A 155 -2.51 0.17 37.86
N ALA A 156 -3.53 0.84 38.40
CA ALA A 156 -4.80 1.03 37.69
C ALA A 156 -4.65 2.06 36.55
N ALA A 157 -3.96 3.18 36.81
CA ALA A 157 -3.62 4.16 35.77
C ALA A 157 -2.69 3.58 34.69
N GLU A 158 -1.69 2.76 35.07
CA GLU A 158 -0.80 2.09 34.11
C GLU A 158 -1.58 1.09 33.23
N ARG A 159 -2.53 0.33 33.80
CA ARG A 159 -3.43 -0.55 33.03
C ARG A 159 -4.29 0.27 32.06
N ALA A 160 -4.91 1.35 32.53
CA ALA A 160 -5.76 2.19 31.69
C ALA A 160 -4.98 2.80 30.52
N LEU A 161 -3.75 3.26 30.76
CA LEU A 161 -2.85 3.76 29.73
C LEU A 161 -2.45 2.67 28.73
N LEU A 162 -2.11 1.47 29.21
CA LEU A 162 -1.78 0.33 28.36
C LEU A 162 -2.94 -0.03 27.44
N ILE A 163 -4.17 -0.09 27.97
CA ILE A 163 -5.38 -0.34 27.19
C ILE A 163 -5.57 0.76 26.13
N ALA A 164 -5.46 2.02 26.52
CA ALA A 164 -5.63 3.14 25.59
C ALA A 164 -4.62 3.09 24.43
N VAL A 165 -3.34 2.85 24.73
CA VAL A 165 -2.29 2.75 23.72
C VAL A 165 -2.45 1.53 22.82
N THR A 166 -2.79 0.37 23.40
CA THR A 166 -3.01 -0.85 22.61
C THR A 166 -4.25 -0.74 21.73
N GLU A 167 -5.34 -0.12 22.20
CA GLU A 167 -6.50 0.21 21.37
C GLU A 167 -6.13 1.18 20.24
N GLN A 168 -5.31 2.20 20.51
CA GLN A 168 -4.88 3.15 19.49
C GLN A 168 -3.98 2.51 18.42
N LEU A 169 -3.03 1.66 18.83
CA LEU A 169 -2.21 0.88 17.90
C LEU A 169 -3.09 -0.05 17.05
N SER A 170 -4.05 -0.73 17.68
CA SER A 170 -4.99 -1.62 16.99
C SER A 170 -5.82 -0.86 15.95
N ARG A 171 -6.34 0.33 16.29
CA ARG A 171 -7.07 1.20 15.35
C ARG A 171 -6.18 1.63 14.18
N GLN A 172 -4.93 1.98 14.44
CA GLN A 172 -3.98 2.33 13.37
C GLN A 172 -3.68 1.12 12.45
N GLU A 173 -3.50 -0.07 13.01
CA GLU A 173 -3.33 -1.32 12.26
C GLU A 173 -4.58 -1.61 11.39
N ASP A 174 -5.78 -1.45 11.94
CA ASP A 174 -7.06 -1.65 11.24
C ASP A 174 -7.28 -0.64 10.10
N GLU A 175 -7.04 0.65 10.35
CA GLU A 175 -7.14 1.72 9.33
C GLU A 175 -6.11 1.55 8.22
N ALA A 176 -4.89 1.12 8.56
CA ALA A 176 -3.86 0.80 7.56
C ALA A 176 -4.31 -0.38 6.71
N PHE A 177 -4.92 -1.40 7.32
CA PHE A 177 -5.44 -2.57 6.62
C PHE A 177 -6.59 -2.22 5.67
N GLU A 178 -7.55 -1.40 6.12
CA GLU A 178 -8.66 -0.93 5.27
C GLU A 178 -8.14 -0.14 4.06
N ARG A 179 -7.20 0.78 4.29
CA ARG A 179 -6.57 1.55 3.21
C ARG A 179 -5.86 0.66 2.22
N GLU A 180 -5.08 -0.32 2.68
CA GLU A 180 -4.39 -1.27 1.81
C GLU A 180 -5.38 -2.10 0.98
N TYR A 181 -6.45 -2.59 1.60
CA TYR A 181 -7.52 -3.32 0.92
C TYR A 181 -8.22 -2.48 -0.14
N GLU A 182 -8.59 -1.24 0.19
CA GLU A 182 -9.22 -0.31 -0.74
C GLU A 182 -8.34 0.00 -1.93
N LEU A 183 -7.05 0.28 -1.70
CA LEU A 183 -6.07 0.51 -2.77
C LEU A 183 -5.93 -0.72 -3.68
N GLN A 184 -5.91 -1.94 -3.13
CA GLN A 184 -5.86 -3.17 -3.91
C GLN A 184 -7.14 -3.39 -4.72
N ARG A 185 -8.31 -3.11 -4.15
CA ARG A 185 -9.61 -3.21 -4.82
C ARG A 185 -9.69 -2.24 -5.99
N ILE A 186 -9.32 -0.98 -5.77
CA ILE A 186 -9.26 0.06 -6.80
C ILE A 186 -8.26 -0.35 -7.90
N ALA A 187 -7.06 -0.80 -7.52
CA ALA A 187 -6.05 -1.24 -8.49
C ALA A 187 -6.51 -2.44 -9.34
N LEU A 188 -7.18 -3.43 -8.73
CA LEU A 188 -7.71 -4.58 -9.45
C LEU A 188 -8.84 -4.17 -10.41
N TRP A 189 -9.70 -3.25 -9.98
CA TRP A 189 -10.78 -2.73 -10.82
C TRP A 189 -10.24 -1.93 -12.01
N LEU A 190 -9.28 -1.04 -11.76
CA LEU A 190 -8.57 -0.29 -12.80
C LEU A 190 -7.80 -1.20 -13.76
N ALA A 191 -7.18 -2.28 -13.25
CA ALA A 191 -6.53 -3.26 -14.10
C ALA A 191 -7.56 -3.99 -14.98
N LEU A 192 -8.70 -4.41 -14.42
CA LEU A 192 -9.76 -5.08 -15.17
C LEU A 192 -10.33 -4.17 -16.28
N THR A 193 -10.65 -2.92 -15.96
CA THR A 193 -11.19 -1.96 -16.93
C THR A 193 -10.15 -1.61 -17.99
N GLY A 194 -8.89 -1.41 -17.59
CA GLY A 194 -7.79 -1.15 -18.51
C GLY A 194 -7.47 -2.34 -19.42
N LEU A 195 -7.50 -3.58 -18.92
CA LEU A 195 -7.38 -4.77 -19.76
C LEU A 195 -8.55 -4.87 -20.76
N GLY A 196 -9.77 -4.54 -20.32
CA GLY A 196 -10.93 -4.46 -21.21
C GLY A 196 -10.70 -3.46 -22.35
N ALA A 197 -10.16 -2.28 -22.04
CA ALA A 197 -9.79 -1.28 -23.04
C ALA A 197 -8.66 -1.78 -23.98
N VAL A 198 -7.62 -2.43 -23.45
CA VAL A 198 -6.54 -3.03 -24.25
C VAL A 198 -7.09 -4.08 -25.22
N LEU A 199 -7.98 -4.95 -24.75
CA LEU A 199 -8.63 -5.96 -25.60
C LEU A 199 -9.49 -5.31 -26.68
N LEU A 200 -10.29 -4.31 -26.33
CA LEU A 200 -11.13 -3.59 -27.28
C LEU A 200 -10.28 -2.91 -28.37
N ILE A 201 -9.25 -2.16 -27.99
CA ILE A 201 -8.33 -1.48 -28.91
C ILE A 201 -7.61 -2.50 -29.79
N GLY A 202 -7.10 -3.60 -29.21
CA GLY A 202 -6.38 -4.63 -29.95
C GLY A 202 -7.25 -5.40 -30.94
N LEU A 203 -8.55 -5.55 -30.67
CA LEU A 203 -9.50 -6.21 -31.56
C LEU A 203 -10.04 -5.28 -32.65
N VAL A 204 -10.37 -4.03 -32.30
CA VAL A 204 -11.00 -3.07 -33.23
C VAL A 204 -9.96 -2.43 -34.15
N LEU A 205 -8.77 -2.13 -33.65
CA LEU A 205 -7.74 -1.37 -34.38
C LEU A 205 -6.55 -2.23 -34.83
N ASP A 206 -6.59 -3.54 -34.58
CA ASP A 206 -5.55 -4.53 -34.95
C ASP A 206 -4.12 -4.27 -34.44
N HIS A 207 -3.96 -3.45 -33.40
CA HIS A 207 -2.67 -3.07 -32.79
C HIS A 207 -2.13 -4.06 -31.75
N ARG A 208 -2.39 -5.37 -31.91
CA ARG A 208 -2.17 -6.39 -30.87
C ARG A 208 -0.71 -6.50 -30.43
N LEU A 209 0.22 -6.57 -31.39
CA LEU A 209 1.65 -6.71 -31.10
C LEU A 209 2.24 -5.47 -30.43
N SER A 210 1.84 -4.27 -30.87
CA SER A 210 2.23 -3.02 -30.23
C SER A 210 1.71 -2.91 -28.79
N LEU A 211 0.48 -3.38 -28.52
CA LEU A 211 -0.07 -3.41 -27.16
C LEU A 211 0.69 -4.38 -26.24
N LEU A 212 1.05 -5.56 -26.75
CA LEU A 212 1.83 -6.55 -26.00
C LEU A 212 3.23 -6.03 -25.65
N LEU A 213 3.93 -5.43 -26.63
CA LEU A 213 5.24 -4.81 -26.37
C LEU A 213 5.13 -3.59 -25.48
N GLY A 214 4.08 -2.78 -25.63
CA GLY A 214 3.79 -1.68 -24.71
C GLY A 214 3.64 -2.16 -23.28
N GLY A 215 2.87 -3.23 -23.07
CA GLY A 215 2.67 -3.83 -21.76
C GLY A 215 3.96 -4.43 -21.17
N LEU A 216 4.78 -5.05 -22.01
CA LEU A 216 6.12 -5.53 -21.63
C LEU A 216 7.01 -4.36 -21.17
N GLY A 217 7.04 -3.26 -21.92
CA GLY A 217 7.77 -2.05 -21.55
C GLY A 217 7.29 -1.49 -20.20
N GLY A 218 5.97 -1.41 -20.02
CA GLY A 218 5.34 -0.97 -18.77
C GLY A 218 5.72 -1.84 -17.57
N PHE A 219 5.83 -3.16 -17.76
CA PHE A 219 6.25 -4.10 -16.71
C PHE A 219 7.73 -3.97 -16.34
N LEU A 220 8.61 -3.77 -17.33
CA LEU A 220 10.06 -3.69 -17.12
C LEU A 220 10.47 -2.50 -16.25
N SER A 221 9.74 -1.38 -16.36
CA SER A 221 10.07 -0.14 -15.64
C SER A 221 10.06 -0.31 -14.10
N PRO A 222 8.98 -0.81 -13.46
CA PRO A 222 8.99 -1.15 -12.03
C PRO A 222 9.97 -2.27 -11.67
N LEU A 223 10.13 -3.29 -12.52
CA LEU A 223 11.00 -4.44 -12.24
C LEU A 223 12.45 -4.00 -12.05
N ILE A 224 12.96 -3.14 -12.94
CA ILE A 224 14.31 -2.57 -12.82
C ILE A 224 14.43 -1.72 -11.55
N GLY A 225 13.37 -0.97 -11.19
CA GLY A 225 13.33 -0.18 -9.96
C GLY A 225 13.47 -1.02 -8.69
N VAL A 226 12.80 -2.19 -8.65
CA VAL A 226 12.90 -3.16 -7.56
C VAL A 226 14.28 -3.81 -7.52
N MET A 227 14.82 -4.26 -8.66
CA MET A 227 16.14 -4.88 -8.74
C MET A 227 17.27 -3.95 -8.29
N ARG A 228 17.13 -2.64 -8.54
CA ARG A 228 18.12 -1.64 -8.12
C ARG A 228 17.93 -1.16 -6.67
N ALA A 229 17.00 -1.76 -5.92
CA ALA A 229 16.60 -1.35 -4.57
C ALA A 229 16.24 0.15 -4.45
N GLN A 230 15.94 0.82 -5.57
CA GLN A 230 15.73 2.26 -5.58
C GLN A 230 14.39 2.63 -4.94
N ARG A 231 13.38 1.75 -5.01
CA ARG A 231 12.06 1.94 -4.40
C ARG A 231 11.37 0.62 -4.08
N PRO A 232 10.73 0.48 -2.90
CA PRO A 232 9.70 -0.52 -2.73
C PRO A 232 8.54 -0.19 -3.66
N ALA A 233 8.30 -1.00 -4.69
CA ALA A 233 7.17 -0.82 -5.58
C ALA A 233 5.89 -1.24 -4.83
N SER A 234 4.92 -0.34 -4.70
CA SER A 234 3.61 -0.72 -4.17
C SER A 234 2.95 -1.70 -5.14
N TRP A 235 2.26 -2.70 -4.58
CA TRP A 235 1.64 -3.76 -5.38
C TRP A 235 0.71 -3.21 -6.48
N GLY A 236 -0.04 -2.15 -6.18
CA GLY A 236 -0.90 -1.49 -7.17
C GLY A 236 -0.13 -0.94 -8.38
N VAL A 237 1.11 -0.46 -8.19
CA VAL A 237 1.96 0.01 -9.30
C VAL A 237 2.41 -1.17 -10.17
N LEU A 238 2.77 -2.30 -9.56
CA LEU A 238 3.16 -3.51 -10.30
C LEU A 238 2.00 -4.08 -11.13
N VAL A 239 0.77 -3.94 -10.64
CA VAL A 239 -0.45 -4.40 -11.31
C VAL A 239 -0.93 -3.44 -12.40
N LEU A 240 -0.74 -2.13 -12.24
CA LEU A 240 -1.21 -1.16 -13.23
C LEU A 240 -0.19 -0.84 -14.31
N ALA A 241 1.12 -0.99 -14.03
CA ALA A 241 2.16 -0.60 -14.97
C ALA A 241 2.10 -1.31 -16.33
N PRO A 242 1.86 -2.64 -16.42
CA PRO A 242 1.72 -3.31 -17.71
C PRO A 242 0.48 -2.83 -18.49
N VAL A 243 -0.60 -2.53 -17.78
CA VAL A 243 -1.86 -2.03 -18.38
C VAL A 243 -1.66 -0.62 -18.93
N GLY A 244 -1.04 0.26 -18.14
CA GLY A 244 -0.69 1.61 -18.56
C GLY A 244 0.30 1.63 -19.73
N GLY A 245 1.31 0.76 -19.70
CA GLY A 245 2.27 0.62 -20.80
C GLY A 245 1.62 0.12 -22.10
N ALA A 246 0.70 -0.84 -22.00
CA ALA A 246 -0.06 -1.33 -23.14
C ALA A 246 -0.90 -0.21 -23.76
N LEU A 247 -1.61 0.60 -22.96
CA LEU A 247 -2.39 1.73 -23.46
C LEU A 247 -1.53 2.90 -23.97
N ALA A 248 -0.33 3.10 -23.42
CA ALA A 248 0.59 4.14 -23.85
C ALA A 248 1.22 3.85 -25.22
N ALA A 249 1.38 2.58 -25.61
CA ALA A 249 1.93 2.20 -26.91
C ALA A 249 1.17 2.76 -28.12
N PRO A 250 -0.14 2.53 -28.29
CA PRO A 250 -0.90 3.08 -29.41
C PRO A 250 -0.96 4.62 -29.34
N GLY A 251 -1.05 5.21 -28.15
CA GLY A 251 -0.98 6.66 -27.97
C GLY A 251 0.36 7.24 -28.44
N GLY A 252 1.47 6.58 -28.12
CA GLY A 252 2.80 6.96 -28.58
C GLY A 252 2.97 6.82 -30.09
N LEU A 253 2.40 5.77 -30.70
CA LEU A 253 2.41 5.59 -32.15
C LEU A 253 1.60 6.67 -32.88
N LEU A 254 0.44 7.06 -32.35
CA LEU A 254 -0.35 8.19 -32.87
C LEU A 254 0.41 9.50 -32.73
N LEU A 255 1.07 9.73 -31.59
CA LEU A 255 1.88 10.92 -31.37
C LEU A 255 3.03 10.99 -32.38
N VAL A 256 3.76 9.88 -32.58
CA VAL A 256 4.83 9.81 -33.59
C VAL A 256 4.28 10.06 -35.00
N ARG A 257 3.12 9.52 -35.35
CA ARG A 257 2.47 9.80 -36.63
C ARG A 257 2.14 11.28 -36.78
N MET A 258 1.59 11.92 -35.74
CA MET A 258 1.25 13.34 -35.74
C MET A 258 2.49 14.21 -35.88
N LEU A 259 3.58 13.91 -35.17
CA LEU A 259 4.82 14.67 -35.29
C LEU A 259 5.55 14.44 -36.63
N ALA A 260 5.30 13.30 -37.27
CA ALA A 260 5.82 12.98 -38.59
C ALA A 260 4.95 13.54 -39.73
N ASP A 261 3.79 14.11 -39.43
CA ASP A 261 2.86 14.65 -40.44
C ASP A 261 3.56 15.75 -41.27
N PRO A 262 3.38 15.81 -42.61
CA PRO A 262 4.15 16.70 -43.47
C PRO A 262 3.97 18.19 -43.14
N GLU A 263 2.87 18.54 -42.47
CA GLU A 263 2.58 19.90 -42.02
C GLU A 263 3.46 20.33 -40.82
N LEU A 264 3.82 19.37 -39.95
CA LEU A 264 4.67 19.61 -38.79
C LEU A 264 6.15 19.29 -39.09
N ASN A 265 6.41 18.27 -39.91
CA ASN A 265 7.72 17.86 -40.45
C ASN A 265 8.85 17.77 -39.40
N LEU A 266 8.52 17.43 -38.15
CA LEU A 266 9.48 17.32 -37.05
C LEU A 266 10.20 15.96 -37.05
N LEU A 267 9.52 14.93 -37.55
CA LEU A 267 10.03 13.58 -37.73
C LEU A 267 9.95 13.23 -39.22
N GLY A 268 11.06 12.83 -39.83
CA GLY A 268 11.10 12.56 -41.28
C GLY A 268 10.13 11.46 -41.73
N GLN A 269 9.87 11.39 -43.04
CA GLN A 269 8.88 10.50 -43.68
C GLN A 269 9.02 9.00 -43.30
N VAL A 270 10.23 8.57 -42.91
CA VAL A 270 10.48 7.20 -42.43
C VAL A 270 9.58 6.82 -41.24
N PHE A 271 9.17 7.77 -40.39
CA PHE A 271 8.27 7.50 -39.26
C PHE A 271 6.78 7.51 -39.64
N LEU A 272 6.39 8.22 -40.71
CA LEU A 272 5.02 8.22 -41.23
C LEU A 272 4.61 6.83 -41.71
N ASP A 273 5.49 6.17 -42.45
CA ASP A 273 5.26 4.84 -43.04
C ASP A 273 5.44 3.68 -42.06
N ASN A 274 6.09 3.92 -40.92
CA ASN A 274 6.49 2.88 -39.96
C ASN A 274 5.89 3.07 -38.56
N SER A 275 4.81 3.84 -38.42
CA SER A 275 4.18 4.14 -37.11
C SER A 275 2.82 3.43 -36.93
N TRP A 276 1.71 4.09 -37.29
CA TRP A 276 0.36 3.61 -37.04
C TRP A 276 -0.12 2.60 -38.10
N GLY A 277 0.00 2.96 -39.39
CA GLY A 277 -0.49 2.14 -40.49
C GLY A 277 0.26 0.82 -40.71
N ALA A 278 1.45 0.68 -40.13
CA ALA A 278 2.30 -0.51 -40.24
C ALA A 278 2.77 -1.00 -38.86
N SER A 279 1.81 -1.23 -37.97
CA SER A 279 2.03 -1.57 -36.55
C SER A 279 2.86 -2.83 -36.29
N ALA A 280 2.97 -3.73 -37.27
CA ALA A 280 3.78 -4.94 -37.20
C ALA A 280 5.26 -4.73 -37.56
N ARG A 281 5.64 -3.55 -38.06
CA ARG A 281 7.04 -3.28 -38.44
C ARG A 281 7.92 -3.11 -37.20
N PRO A 282 9.21 -3.55 -37.25
CA PRO A 282 10.11 -3.51 -36.10
C PRO A 282 10.25 -2.12 -35.45
N ILE A 283 10.22 -1.05 -36.26
CA ILE A 283 10.32 0.33 -35.80
C ILE A 283 9.08 0.71 -34.96
N ALA A 284 7.87 0.43 -35.45
CA ALA A 284 6.63 0.65 -34.69
C ALA A 284 6.64 -0.12 -33.37
N LEU A 285 7.11 -1.37 -33.40
CA LEU A 285 7.22 -2.23 -32.23
C LEU A 285 8.21 -1.69 -31.19
N ALA A 286 9.38 -1.19 -31.64
CA ALA A 286 10.37 -0.57 -30.75
C ALA A 286 9.84 0.73 -30.12
N ILE A 287 9.13 1.55 -30.89
CA ILE A 287 8.47 2.77 -30.41
C ILE A 287 7.38 2.41 -29.38
N ALA A 288 6.56 1.41 -29.68
CA ALA A 288 5.53 0.91 -28.76
C ALA A 288 6.13 0.43 -27.43
N LEU A 289 7.23 -0.32 -27.47
CA LEU A 289 7.98 -0.74 -26.28
C LEU A 289 8.51 0.45 -25.49
N LEU A 290 9.11 1.44 -26.17
CA LEU A 290 9.70 2.62 -25.54
C LEU A 290 8.63 3.49 -24.86
N PHE A 291 7.51 3.74 -25.53
CA PHE A 291 6.39 4.47 -24.94
C PHE A 291 5.71 3.66 -23.85
N GLY A 292 5.63 2.34 -23.97
CA GLY A 292 5.18 1.46 -22.90
C GLY A 292 6.05 1.57 -21.64
N PHE A 293 7.37 1.57 -21.83
CA PHE A 293 8.35 1.79 -20.75
C PHE A 293 8.24 3.19 -20.12
N SER A 294 7.99 4.20 -20.94
CA SER A 294 7.83 5.60 -20.52
C SER A 294 6.45 5.91 -19.92
N GLY A 295 5.45 5.04 -20.10
CA GLY A 295 4.09 5.26 -19.61
C GLY A 295 4.00 5.50 -18.10
N THR A 296 4.91 4.92 -17.32
CA THR A 296 5.01 5.17 -15.86
C THR A 296 5.55 6.56 -15.53
N LEU A 297 6.35 7.17 -16.42
CA LEU A 297 6.84 8.55 -16.31
C LEU A 297 5.75 9.56 -16.70
N PHE A 298 4.98 9.27 -17.75
CA PHE A 298 3.85 10.11 -18.16
C PHE A 298 2.73 10.14 -17.11
N SER A 299 2.42 8.99 -16.49
CA SER A 299 1.47 8.94 -15.37
C SER A 299 1.94 9.77 -14.17
N ARG A 300 3.25 9.80 -13.89
CA ARG A 300 3.82 10.66 -12.84
C ARG A 300 3.79 12.14 -13.21
N LEU A 301 4.00 12.49 -14.46
CA LEU A 301 3.86 13.87 -14.94
C LEU A 301 2.40 14.32 -14.92
N ALA A 302 1.47 13.46 -15.31
CA ALA A 302 0.03 13.74 -15.23
C ALA A 302 -0.43 13.92 -13.78
N LEU A 303 0.02 13.07 -12.85
CA LEU A 303 -0.26 13.20 -11.42
C LEU A 303 0.45 14.40 -10.77
N ALA A 304 1.66 14.75 -11.20
CA ALA A 304 2.35 15.97 -10.76
C ALA A 304 1.66 17.23 -11.28
N ALA A 305 1.17 17.22 -12.52
CA ALA A 305 0.42 18.32 -13.12
C ALA A 305 -0.98 18.49 -12.51
N THR A 306 -1.70 17.39 -12.24
CA THR A 306 -2.98 17.44 -11.52
C THR A 306 -2.82 17.73 -10.03
N GLY A 307 -1.70 17.33 -9.42
CA GLY A 307 -1.34 17.73 -8.06
C GLY A 307 -1.03 19.22 -7.91
N GLN A 308 -0.66 19.91 -8.99
CA GLN A 308 -0.58 21.38 -9.04
C GLN A 308 -1.94 22.05 -9.28
N LEU A 309 -2.95 21.32 -9.75
CA LEU A 309 -4.30 21.81 -10.03
C LEU A 309 -5.28 21.58 -8.87
N MET A 310 -4.95 20.72 -7.89
CA MET A 310 -5.70 20.66 -6.63
C MET A 310 -5.14 21.69 -5.64
N PRO A 311 -5.92 22.71 -5.24
CA PRO A 311 -5.55 23.50 -4.08
C PRO A 311 -5.55 22.56 -2.87
N VAL A 312 -4.41 22.49 -2.19
CA VAL A 312 -4.26 21.80 -0.91
C VAL A 312 -5.15 22.52 0.12
N ALA A 313 -6.43 22.15 0.18
CA ALA A 313 -7.29 22.43 1.33
C ALA A 313 -6.79 21.55 2.47
N GLY A 314 -5.90 22.11 3.30
CA GLY A 314 -5.35 21.41 4.46
C GLY A 314 -3.88 21.69 4.78
N ARG A 315 -3.19 22.59 4.08
CA ARG A 315 -1.96 23.20 4.62
C ARG A 315 -2.40 24.37 5.48
N ALA A 316 -2.51 24.11 6.78
CA ALA A 316 -2.50 25.16 7.79
C ALA A 316 -1.38 26.15 7.42
N ALA A 317 -1.77 27.40 7.23
CA ALA A 317 -0.85 28.50 7.02
C ALA A 317 0.25 28.46 8.10
N PRO A 318 1.53 28.69 7.76
CA PRO A 318 2.47 29.12 8.77
C PRO A 318 1.92 30.43 9.33
N ARG A 319 1.46 30.42 10.58
CA ARG A 319 1.31 31.64 11.36
C ARG A 319 2.67 32.33 11.35
N SER A 320 2.82 33.34 10.51
CA SER A 320 3.80 34.40 10.67
C SER A 320 3.44 35.18 11.94
N GLY A 321 3.67 34.55 13.09
CA GLY A 321 3.72 35.20 14.38
C GLY A 321 5.17 35.50 14.68
N ILE A 322 5.58 36.72 14.37
CA ILE A 322 6.82 37.31 14.90
C ILE A 322 6.75 37.19 16.42
N PRO A 323 7.70 36.52 17.11
CA PRO A 323 7.83 36.69 18.54
C PRO A 323 8.26 38.14 18.78
N ALA A 324 7.39 38.92 19.41
CA ALA A 324 7.76 40.22 19.93
C ALA A 324 8.94 40.02 20.90
N GLN A 325 10.10 40.51 20.47
CA GLN A 325 11.30 40.61 21.28
C GLN A 325 10.99 41.53 22.47
N PRO A 326 11.18 41.10 23.74
CA PRO A 326 10.99 41.98 24.87
C PRO A 326 12.00 43.15 24.81
N PRO A 327 11.59 44.39 25.14
CA PRO A 327 12.49 45.52 25.11
C PRO A 327 13.63 45.32 26.12
N ALA A 328 14.85 45.55 25.65
CA ALA A 328 16.05 45.50 26.46
C ALA A 328 15.98 46.51 27.62
N PRO A 329 16.47 46.17 28.82
CA PRO A 329 16.63 47.13 29.89
C PRO A 329 17.67 48.18 29.49
N SER A 330 17.27 49.45 29.58
CA SER A 330 18.13 50.63 29.44
C SER A 330 19.32 50.53 30.38
N ALA A 331 20.53 50.52 29.81
CA ALA A 331 21.78 50.61 30.54
C ALA A 331 21.87 51.94 31.31
N PRO A 332 22.43 51.96 32.54
CA PRO A 332 22.65 53.18 33.30
C PRO A 332 23.76 54.04 32.68
N PRO A 333 23.70 55.38 32.79
CA PRO A 333 24.79 56.25 32.37
C PRO A 333 25.99 56.08 33.30
N GLY A 334 27.09 55.55 32.75
CA GLY A 334 28.39 55.51 33.43
C GLY A 334 28.98 56.93 33.59
N PRO A 335 29.61 57.24 34.74
CA PRO A 335 30.13 58.56 35.03
C PRO A 335 31.36 58.91 34.18
N THR A 336 31.31 60.10 33.58
CA THR A 336 32.41 60.79 32.92
C THR A 336 33.61 60.93 33.87
N GLY A 337 34.72 60.30 33.51
CA GLY A 337 35.99 60.39 34.20
C GLY A 337 36.54 61.82 34.22
N ARG A 338 36.82 62.29 35.44
CA ARG A 338 37.52 63.54 35.73
C ARG A 338 39.03 63.27 35.76
N ARG A 339 39.72 64.12 35.01
CA ARG A 339 41.17 64.35 34.81
C ARG A 339 42.11 64.29 36.05
N ILE A 340 43.37 63.92 35.73
CA ILE A 340 44.69 64.46 36.20
C ILE A 340 45.24 63.86 37.52
N PRO A 341 46.58 63.74 37.69
CA PRO A 341 47.69 64.32 36.90
C PRO A 341 48.52 63.40 36.02
#